data_AF-A0A2E2QIP2-F1
#
_entry.id   AF-A0A2E2QIP2-F1
#
_cell.length_a   1.000
_cell.length_b   1.000
_cell.length_c   1.000
_cell.angle_alpha   90.00
_cell.angle_beta   90.00
_cell.angle_gamma   90.00
#
_symmetry.space_group_name_H-M   'P 1'
#
loop_
_entity.id
_entity.type
_entity.pdbx_description
1 polymer ?
#
loop_
_entity_poly.entity_id
_entity_poly.type
_entity_poly.pdbx_seq_one_letter_code
_entity_poly.pdbx_strand_id
1 'polypeptide(L)'
;MREEIGFAGQKPPAAPSRRDTNFQDAECRLRKDKPLEPRLKAELWVKAHIRKCAAWNVPVMVARRGDATAGSVLIKINRLGSGCMVLSPATNFEDGARMWLKGTGPDWVEEESADAYITRQINNDPDLWVLEIEDREGRAFLDEKIE
;
A
#
# COMPACT_ATOMS: atom_id res chain seq x y z
N MET A 1 71.09 26.44 44.41
CA MET A 1 70.47 27.76 44.23
C MET A 1 69.60 27.72 42.99
N ARG A 2 68.31 27.39 43.18
CA ARG A 2 67.22 27.70 42.25
C ARG A 2 66.01 28.02 43.12
N GLU A 3 65.48 29.20 42.88
CA GLU A 3 64.48 29.91 43.66
C GLU A 3 63.10 29.28 43.58
N GLU A 4 62.33 29.48 44.64
CA GLU A 4 60.90 29.29 44.71
C GLU A 4 60.17 30.36 43.89
N ILE A 5 59.07 29.98 43.23
CA ILE A 5 57.90 30.85 43.09
C ILE A 5 56.63 30.01 43.26
N GLY A 6 55.97 30.19 44.39
CA GLY A 6 54.65 29.67 44.66
C GLY A 6 53.59 30.41 43.85
N PHE A 7 52.65 29.67 43.26
CA PHE A 7 51.46 30.23 42.65
C PHE A 7 50.24 29.83 43.48
N ALA A 8 49.67 30.82 44.16
CA ALA A 8 48.36 30.74 44.75
C ALA A 8 47.28 30.81 43.65
N GLY A 9 46.20 30.04 43.82
CA GLY A 9 44.89 30.35 43.24
C GLY A 9 44.49 29.50 42.04
N GLN A 10 43.56 28.56 42.27
CA GLN A 10 42.14 28.80 42.05
C GLN A 10 41.33 27.56 42.44
N LYS A 11 40.34 27.77 43.30
CA LYS A 11 39.32 26.78 43.65
C LYS A 11 38.52 26.46 42.37
N PRO A 12 38.34 25.18 41.99
CA PRO A 12 37.57 24.84 40.80
C PRO A 12 36.10 25.26 40.97
N PRO A 13 35.43 25.73 39.89
CA PRO A 13 34.03 26.12 39.96
C PRO A 13 33.14 24.92 40.28
N ALA A 14 32.07 25.16 41.03
CA ALA A 14 31.10 24.16 41.45
C ALA A 14 30.44 23.45 40.26
N ALA A 15 30.27 22.13 40.38
CA ALA A 15 29.56 21.30 39.41
C ALA A 15 28.09 21.78 39.25
N PRO A 16 27.55 21.84 38.03
CA PRO A 16 26.15 22.18 37.83
C PRO A 16 25.26 21.07 38.41
N SER A 17 24.23 21.49 39.15
CA SER A 17 23.21 20.63 39.74
C SER A 17 22.41 19.90 38.66
N ARG A 18 21.98 18.68 39.02
CA ARG A 18 21.10 17.79 38.26
C ARG A 18 19.96 18.58 37.62
N ARG A 19 19.97 18.64 36.29
CA ARG A 19 18.79 18.90 35.47
C ARG A 19 18.57 17.68 34.61
N ASP A 20 17.54 16.92 35.00
CA ASP A 20 16.66 16.11 34.18
C ASP A 20 17.21 15.80 32.79
N THR A 21 17.99 14.72 32.70
CA THR A 21 18.12 13.97 31.46
C THR A 21 16.75 13.36 31.16
N ASN A 22 15.88 14.17 30.58
CA ASN A 22 14.70 13.72 29.86
C ASN A 22 15.23 12.97 28.62
N PHE A 23 15.60 11.71 28.85
CA PHE A 23 15.90 10.77 27.77
C PHE A 23 14.69 10.77 26.86
N GLN A 24 14.93 11.03 25.59
CA GLN A 24 13.94 11.00 24.53
C GLN A 24 13.07 9.76 24.65
N ASP A 25 11.89 9.93 25.25
CA ASP A 25 10.76 9.06 25.04
C ASP A 25 10.43 9.19 23.56
N ALA A 26 10.86 8.15 22.82
CA ALA A 26 10.63 7.98 21.41
C ALA A 26 9.16 8.27 21.10
N GLU A 27 8.92 9.38 20.42
CA GLU A 27 7.61 9.81 19.98
C GLU A 27 7.05 8.76 19.00
N CYS A 28 6.30 7.80 19.54
CA CYS A 28 5.32 7.03 18.78
C CYS A 28 4.17 7.98 18.39
N ARG A 29 4.43 8.88 17.43
CA ARG A 29 3.41 9.70 16.76
C ARG A 29 2.63 8.80 15.80
N LEU A 30 1.83 7.90 16.37
CA LEU A 30 0.67 7.35 15.68
C LEU A 30 -0.20 8.55 15.28
N ARG A 31 -0.42 8.72 13.97
CA ARG A 31 -1.32 9.75 13.42
C ARG A 31 -2.71 9.55 14.02
N LYS A 32 -3.03 10.26 15.10
CA LYS A 32 -4.26 10.05 15.89
C LYS A 32 -5.53 10.57 15.22
N ASP A 33 -5.44 11.39 14.17
CA ASP A 33 -6.62 12.11 13.66
C ASP A 33 -6.75 12.09 12.12
N LYS A 34 -6.46 10.96 11.45
CA LYS A 34 -7.01 10.79 10.08
C LYS A 34 -8.45 10.29 10.24
N PRO A 35 -9.47 11.05 9.83
CA PRO A 35 -10.84 10.55 9.88
C PRO A 35 -10.90 9.23 9.11
N LEU A 36 -11.65 8.26 9.64
CA LEU A 36 -11.88 7.00 8.95
C LEU A 36 -12.58 7.31 7.63
N GLU A 37 -11.80 7.35 6.55
CA GLU A 37 -12.33 7.51 5.20
C GLU A 37 -13.38 6.40 4.97
N PRO A 38 -14.64 6.76 4.62
CA PRO A 38 -15.69 5.78 4.42
C PRO A 38 -15.28 4.75 3.36
N ARG A 39 -15.08 3.50 3.78
CA ARG A 39 -14.71 2.42 2.86
C ARG A 39 -15.97 1.88 2.17
N LEU A 40 -15.98 1.94 0.84
CA LEU A 40 -17.05 1.36 0.04
C LEU A 40 -17.09 -0.17 0.21
N LYS A 41 -18.28 -0.75 0.27
CA LYS A 41 -18.46 -2.21 0.25
C LYS A 41 -17.87 -2.79 -1.04
N ALA A 42 -17.19 -3.93 -0.93
CA ALA A 42 -16.55 -4.61 -2.05
C ALA A 42 -17.51 -4.86 -3.22
N GLU A 43 -18.70 -5.40 -2.94
CA GLU A 43 -19.69 -5.69 -3.99
C GLU A 43 -20.16 -4.41 -4.71
N LEU A 44 -20.31 -3.31 -3.96
CA LEU A 44 -20.73 -2.03 -4.53
C LEU A 44 -19.63 -1.43 -5.40
N TRP A 45 -18.38 -1.51 -4.97
CA TRP A 45 -17.22 -1.11 -5.76
C TRP A 45 -17.14 -1.91 -7.07
N VAL A 46 -17.27 -3.25 -6.98
CA VAL A 46 -17.26 -4.15 -8.15
C VAL A 46 -18.35 -3.79 -9.16
N LYS A 47 -19.60 -3.61 -8.69
CA LYS A 47 -20.71 -3.22 -9.57
C LYS A 47 -20.48 -1.86 -10.23
N ALA A 48 -19.94 -0.89 -9.50
CA ALA A 48 -19.61 0.42 -10.04
C ALA A 48 -18.51 0.33 -11.10
N HIS A 49 -17.48 -0.47 -10.86
CA HIS A 49 -16.37 -0.66 -11.79
C HIS A 49 -16.82 -1.33 -13.09
N ILE A 50 -17.64 -2.39 -13.01
CA ILE A 50 -18.24 -3.03 -14.20
C ILE A 50 -19.05 -2.01 -15.02
N ARG A 51 -19.86 -1.17 -14.37
CA ARG A 51 -20.63 -0.12 -15.05
C ARG A 51 -19.74 0.93 -15.69
N LYS A 52 -18.63 1.31 -15.03
CA LYS A 52 -17.64 2.25 -15.58
C LYS A 52 -17.04 1.68 -16.87
N CYS A 53 -16.57 0.44 -16.86
CA CYS A 53 -16.01 -0.21 -18.05
C CYS A 53 -17.04 -0.42 -19.16
N ALA A 54 -18.29 -0.74 -18.81
CA ALA A 54 -19.38 -0.89 -19.78
C ALA A 54 -19.65 0.41 -20.56
N ALA A 55 -19.47 1.58 -19.93
CA ALA A 55 -19.58 2.87 -20.63
C ALA A 55 -18.50 3.06 -21.73
N TRP A 56 -17.39 2.32 -21.62
CA TRP A 56 -16.32 2.28 -22.62
C TRP A 56 -16.40 1.06 -23.55
N ASN A 57 -17.51 0.30 -23.49
CA ASN A 57 -17.72 -0.93 -24.24
C ASN A 57 -16.61 -1.98 -23.99
N VAL A 58 -16.08 -2.01 -22.76
CA VAL A 58 -15.06 -2.96 -22.34
C VAL A 58 -15.72 -4.08 -21.53
N PRO A 59 -15.58 -5.35 -21.93
CA PRO A 59 -16.14 -6.48 -21.19
C PRO A 59 -15.39 -6.68 -19.87
N VAL A 60 -16.16 -6.86 -18.79
CA VAL A 60 -15.65 -7.16 -17.46
C VAL A 60 -16.43 -8.33 -16.87
N MET A 61 -15.72 -9.36 -16.44
CA MET A 61 -16.28 -10.57 -15.86
C MET A 61 -15.90 -10.70 -14.39
N VAL A 62 -16.85 -11.15 -13.57
CA VAL A 62 -16.57 -11.55 -12.19
C VAL A 62 -16.11 -13.00 -12.22
N ALA A 63 -14.80 -13.23 -12.30
CA ALA A 63 -14.21 -14.57 -12.29
C ALA A 63 -14.40 -15.25 -10.93
N ARG A 64 -14.38 -14.48 -9.83
CA ARG A 64 -14.65 -14.98 -8.47
C ARG A 64 -15.35 -13.95 -7.61
N ARG A 65 -16.33 -14.39 -6.82
CA ARG A 65 -16.97 -13.60 -5.76
C ARG A 65 -16.31 -13.89 -4.42
N GLY A 66 -15.97 -12.83 -3.68
CA GLY A 66 -15.50 -12.90 -2.30
C GLY A 66 -16.51 -12.32 -1.30
N ASP A 67 -16.05 -11.84 -0.16
CA ASP A 67 -16.93 -11.21 0.84
C ASP A 67 -17.51 -9.89 0.32
N ALA A 68 -18.82 -9.69 0.47
CA ALA A 68 -19.52 -8.55 -0.13
C ALA A 68 -19.18 -7.20 0.51
N THR A 69 -18.68 -7.18 1.74
CA THR A 69 -18.45 -5.96 2.52
C THR A 69 -16.97 -5.64 2.63
N ALA A 70 -16.17 -6.59 3.13
CA ALA A 70 -14.78 -6.40 3.49
C ALA A 70 -13.77 -6.94 2.46
N GLY A 71 -14.21 -7.78 1.51
CA GLY A 71 -13.34 -8.46 0.56
C GLY A 71 -12.47 -7.51 -0.28
N SER A 72 -11.21 -7.89 -0.48
CA SER A 72 -10.31 -7.18 -1.39
C SER A 72 -10.56 -7.61 -2.84
N VAL A 73 -10.25 -6.76 -3.81
CA VAL A 73 -10.52 -7.02 -5.23
C VAL A 73 -9.23 -7.10 -6.01
N LEU A 74 -8.96 -8.24 -6.65
CA LEU A 74 -7.93 -8.39 -7.66
C LEU A 74 -8.51 -8.11 -9.05
N ILE A 75 -7.70 -7.52 -9.92
CA ILE A 75 -8.08 -7.23 -11.30
C ILE A 75 -7.09 -7.90 -12.25
N LYS A 76 -7.55 -8.87 -13.03
CA LYS A 76 -6.84 -9.44 -14.17
C LYS A 76 -7.16 -8.59 -15.40
N ILE A 77 -6.14 -8.00 -16.02
CA ILE A 77 -6.25 -7.34 -17.31
C ILE A 77 -5.79 -8.34 -18.36
N ASN A 78 -6.67 -8.71 -19.28
CA ASN A 78 -6.41 -9.63 -20.36
C ASN A 78 -6.37 -8.87 -21.69
N ARG A 79 -5.22 -8.85 -22.37
CA ARG A 79 -5.07 -8.17 -23.68
C ARG A 79 -5.43 -9.07 -24.86
N LEU A 80 -6.27 -10.08 -24.65
CA LEU A 80 -6.78 -10.98 -25.68
C LEU A 80 -5.67 -11.67 -26.48
N GLY A 81 -4.74 -12.31 -25.77
CA GLY A 81 -3.60 -13.04 -26.36
C GLY A 81 -2.29 -12.25 -26.39
N SER A 82 -2.29 -10.95 -26.09
CA SER A 82 -1.05 -10.14 -25.94
C SER A 82 -0.51 -10.14 -24.49
N GLY A 83 -0.87 -11.14 -23.69
CA GLY A 83 -0.49 -11.26 -22.28
C GLY A 83 -1.46 -10.59 -21.30
N CYS A 84 -1.25 -10.89 -20.02
CA CYS A 84 -2.09 -10.53 -18.90
C CYS A 84 -1.28 -9.80 -17.82
N MET A 85 -1.98 -9.06 -16.96
CA MET A 85 -1.41 -8.44 -15.77
C MET A 85 -2.43 -8.50 -14.64
N VAL A 86 -1.99 -8.87 -13.43
CA VAL A 86 -2.86 -8.86 -12.26
C VAL A 86 -2.51 -7.68 -11.38
N LEU A 87 -3.50 -6.83 -11.12
CA LEU A 87 -3.40 -5.72 -10.18
C LEU A 87 -3.95 -6.14 -8.82
N SER A 88 -3.21 -5.80 -7.77
CA SER A 88 -3.61 -6.00 -6.37
C SER A 88 -3.75 -4.66 -5.65
N PRO A 89 -4.72 -4.52 -4.74
CA PRO A 89 -4.90 -3.29 -4.00
C PRO A 89 -3.81 -3.16 -2.93
N ALA A 90 -3.26 -1.96 -2.80
CA ALA A 90 -2.29 -1.60 -1.78
C ALA A 90 -2.62 -0.23 -1.19
N THR A 91 -1.91 0.12 -0.12
CA THR A 91 -2.00 1.44 0.51
C THR A 91 -0.62 2.07 0.50
N ASN A 92 -0.52 3.30 0.01
CA ASN A 92 0.72 4.05 0.06
C ASN A 92 1.04 4.40 1.53
N PHE A 93 2.25 4.11 1.96
CA PHE A 93 2.69 4.31 3.35
C PHE A 93 2.87 5.79 3.73
N GLU A 94 3.10 6.67 2.76
CA GLU A 94 3.40 8.09 3.03
C GLU A 94 2.12 8.91 3.32
N ASP A 95 1.12 8.76 2.47
CA ASP A 95 -0.14 9.52 2.50
C ASP A 95 -1.36 8.68 2.96
N GLY A 96 -1.23 7.35 2.97
CA GLY A 96 -2.33 6.43 3.26
C GLY A 96 -3.39 6.37 2.16
N ALA A 97 -3.05 6.75 0.92
CA ALA A 97 -3.94 6.67 -0.23
C ALA A 97 -4.00 5.24 -0.77
N ARG A 98 -5.14 4.89 -1.39
CA ARG A 98 -5.26 3.62 -2.10
C ARG A 98 -4.47 3.69 -3.40
N MET A 99 -3.78 2.61 -3.70
CA MET A 99 -3.04 2.43 -4.94
C MET A 99 -3.19 0.97 -5.39
N TRP A 100 -2.74 0.69 -6.60
CA TRP A 100 -2.72 -0.64 -7.18
C TRP A 100 -1.30 -1.04 -7.51
N LEU A 101 -0.93 -2.27 -7.19
CA LEU A 101 0.37 -2.83 -7.51
C LEU A 101 0.24 -3.85 -8.64
N LYS A 102 1.23 -3.91 -9.51
CA LYS A 102 1.36 -4.99 -10.50
C LYS A 102 1.84 -6.27 -9.81
N GLY A 103 0.89 -7.09 -9.37
CA GLY A 103 1.15 -8.32 -8.61
C GLY A 103 1.97 -9.37 -9.37
N THR A 104 1.85 -9.41 -10.69
CA THR A 104 2.62 -10.30 -11.57
C THR A 104 3.98 -9.73 -12.00
N GLY A 105 4.34 -8.53 -11.57
CA GLY A 105 5.56 -7.83 -11.97
C GLY A 105 5.31 -6.75 -13.03
N PRO A 106 6.38 -6.04 -13.46
CA PRO A 106 6.27 -4.88 -14.34
C PRO A 106 5.82 -5.24 -15.76
N ASP A 107 6.12 -6.45 -16.20
CA ASP A 107 5.87 -6.97 -17.53
C ASP A 107 4.53 -7.69 -17.63
N TRP A 108 4.04 -7.80 -18.86
CA TRP A 108 2.88 -8.63 -19.18
C TRP A 108 3.28 -10.09 -19.18
N VAL A 109 2.50 -10.93 -18.51
CA VAL A 109 2.76 -12.36 -18.35
C VAL A 109 1.79 -13.19 -19.18
N GLU A 110 2.10 -14.47 -19.35
CA GLU A 110 1.14 -15.41 -19.94
C GLU A 110 -0.07 -15.60 -19.02
N GLU A 111 -1.20 -15.98 -19.61
CA GLU A 111 -2.45 -16.18 -18.88
C GLU A 111 -2.31 -17.20 -17.75
N GLU A 112 -1.62 -18.32 -17.99
CA GLU A 112 -1.36 -19.35 -16.98
C GLU A 112 -0.59 -18.79 -15.77
N SER A 113 0.37 -17.90 -16.00
CA SER A 113 1.14 -17.26 -14.94
C SER A 113 0.28 -16.29 -14.11
N ALA A 114 -0.61 -15.54 -14.77
CA ALA A 114 -1.56 -14.67 -14.09
C ALA A 114 -2.56 -15.49 -13.25
N ASP A 115 -3.09 -16.58 -13.79
CA ASP A 115 -4.04 -17.45 -13.10
C ASP A 115 -3.39 -18.20 -11.92
N ALA A 116 -2.13 -18.62 -12.06
CA ALA A 116 -1.35 -19.19 -10.97
C ALA A 116 -1.13 -18.17 -9.83
N TYR A 117 -0.84 -16.90 -10.17
CA TYR A 117 -0.74 -15.83 -9.18
C TYR A 117 -2.07 -15.62 -8.44
N ILE A 118 -3.19 -15.53 -9.17
CA ILE A 118 -4.54 -15.37 -8.61
C ILE A 118 -4.87 -16.54 -7.67
N THR A 119 -4.60 -17.77 -8.11
CA THR A 119 -4.82 -18.98 -7.30
C THR A 119 -4.05 -18.90 -5.98
N ARG A 120 -2.78 -18.48 -6.02
CA ARG A 120 -1.97 -18.28 -4.80
C ARG A 120 -2.57 -17.22 -3.88
N GLN A 121 -3.09 -16.10 -4.42
CA GLN A 121 -3.73 -15.08 -3.59
C GLN A 121 -5.03 -15.59 -2.97
N ILE A 122 -5.86 -16.32 -3.72
CA ILE A 122 -7.10 -16.92 -3.21
C ILE A 122 -6.82 -17.91 -2.07
N ASN A 123 -5.75 -18.69 -2.17
CA ASN A 123 -5.36 -19.62 -1.11
C ASN A 123 -4.93 -18.89 0.17
N ASN A 124 -4.39 -17.67 0.05
CA ASN A 124 -4.02 -16.85 1.20
C ASN A 124 -5.22 -16.10 1.79
N ASP A 125 -6.11 -15.59 0.94
CA ASP A 125 -7.31 -14.84 1.32
C ASP A 125 -8.54 -15.34 0.53
N PRO A 126 -9.33 -16.26 1.12
CA PRO A 126 -10.54 -16.80 0.49
C PRO A 126 -11.66 -15.75 0.27
N ASP A 127 -11.56 -14.57 0.87
CA ASP A 127 -12.57 -13.51 0.76
C ASP A 127 -12.30 -12.57 -0.43
N LEU A 128 -11.31 -12.89 -1.28
CA LEU A 128 -10.96 -12.12 -2.46
C LEU A 128 -12.01 -12.20 -3.58
N TRP A 129 -12.27 -11.03 -4.16
CA TRP A 129 -12.92 -10.89 -5.46
C TRP A 129 -11.87 -10.93 -6.57
N VAL A 130 -12.25 -11.50 -7.71
CA VAL A 130 -11.45 -11.44 -8.93
C VAL A 130 -12.31 -10.90 -10.05
N LEU A 131 -11.88 -9.76 -10.60
CA LEU A 131 -12.43 -9.19 -11.83
C LEU A 131 -11.47 -9.44 -12.98
N GLU A 132 -12.02 -9.82 -14.13
CA GLU A 132 -11.28 -9.93 -15.37
C GLU A 132 -11.78 -8.87 -16.34
N ILE A 133 -10.87 -8.05 -16.85
CA ILE A 133 -11.13 -6.98 -17.82
C ILE A 133 -10.46 -7.40 -19.12
N GLU A 134 -11.23 -7.52 -20.21
CA GLU A 134 -10.63 -7.79 -21.51
C GLU A 134 -10.51 -6.49 -22.32
N ASP A 135 -9.29 -5.98 -22.45
CA ASP A 135 -9.01 -4.74 -23.17
C ASP A 135 -7.68 -4.86 -23.92
N ARG A 136 -7.72 -4.65 -25.23
CA ARG A 136 -6.53 -4.76 -26.09
C ARG A 136 -5.45 -3.73 -25.75
N GLU A 137 -5.86 -2.56 -25.26
CA GLU A 137 -4.94 -1.49 -24.83
C GLU A 137 -4.38 -1.73 -23.42
N GLY A 138 -4.92 -2.69 -22.67
CA GLY A 138 -4.48 -3.02 -21.32
C GLY A 138 -4.89 -1.99 -20.26
N ARG A 139 -6.01 -1.29 -20.47
CA ARG A 139 -6.51 -0.26 -19.55
C ARG A 139 -7.20 -0.90 -18.35
N ALA A 140 -6.94 -0.35 -17.16
CA ALA A 140 -7.56 -0.81 -15.92
C ALA A 140 -8.81 0.00 -15.51
N PHE A 141 -9.05 1.17 -16.13
CA PHE A 141 -10.17 2.08 -15.80
C PHE A 141 -10.25 2.47 -14.31
N LEU A 142 -9.09 2.52 -13.64
CA LEU A 142 -8.94 2.92 -12.24
C LEU A 142 -8.64 4.42 -12.14
N ASP A 143 -9.11 5.04 -11.06
CA ASP A 143 -8.81 6.45 -10.77
C ASP A 143 -7.57 6.57 -9.87
N GLU A 144 -7.23 5.49 -9.16
CA GLU A 144 -6.06 5.41 -8.30
C GLU A 144 -4.77 5.10 -9.07
N LYS A 145 -3.63 5.46 -8.47
CA LYS A 145 -2.30 5.22 -9.04
C LYS A 145 -2.02 3.72 -9.16
N ILE A 146 -1.44 3.30 -10.29
CA ILE A 146 -0.90 1.96 -10.53
C ILE A 146 0.62 2.03 -10.47
N GLU A 147 1.25 1.12 -9.74
CA GLU A 147 2.70 1.01 -9.56
C GLU A 147 3.22 -0.39 -9.91
#